data_AF-A0A7C4ABV7-F1
#
_entry.id   AF-A0A7C4ABV7-F1
#
_cell.length_a   1.000
_cell.length_b   1.000
_cell.length_c   1.000
_cell.angle_alpha   90.00
_cell.angle_beta   90.00
_cell.angle_gamma   90.00
#
_symmetry.space_group_name_H-M   'P 1'
#
loop_
_entity.id
_entity.type
_entity.pdbx_description
1 polymer ?
#
loop_
_entity_poly.entity_id
_entity_poly.type
_entity_poly.pdbx_seq_one_letter_code
_entity_poly.pdbx_strand_id
1 'polypeptide(L)' 'MPRFCANLSMLFTELPFTERFAAARGAGFTDVEYLFPYEYPAEQLAQLLAANGLRQQLFNLPAGDW' A
#
# COMPACT_ATOMS: atom_id res chain seq x y z
N MET A 1 -22.70 -2.25 -0.32
CA MET A 1 -21.72 -3.31 -0.63
C MET A 1 -20.43 -3.05 0.13
N PRO A 2 -19.73 -4.09 0.61
CA PRO A 2 -18.44 -3.92 1.25
C PRO A 2 -17.43 -3.33 0.26
N ARG A 3 -16.53 -2.47 0.76
CA ARG A 3 -15.37 -1.97 0.01
C ARG A 3 -14.16 -2.79 0.43
N PHE A 4 -13.49 -3.40 -0.53
CA PHE A 4 -12.30 -4.23 -0.27
C PHE A 4 -11.04 -3.38 -0.35
N CYS A 5 -10.08 -3.68 0.53
CA CYS A 5 -8.79 -3.04 0.64
C CYS A 5 -7.71 -4.08 0.32
N ALA A 6 -6.74 -3.74 -0.55
CA ALA A 6 -5.62 -4.62 -0.84
C ALA A 6 -4.51 -4.44 0.21
N ASN A 7 -4.18 -5.51 0.93
CA ASN A 7 -3.04 -5.51 1.84
C ASN A 7 -1.74 -5.79 1.07
N LEU A 8 -0.95 -4.75 0.79
CA LEU A 8 0.26 -4.83 -0.04
C LEU A 8 1.44 -5.51 0.67
N SER A 9 1.34 -5.78 1.97
CA SER A 9 2.31 -6.61 2.69
C SER A 9 2.08 -8.11 2.45
N MET A 10 0.87 -8.50 2.03
CA MET A 10 0.47 -9.90 1.81
C MET A 10 0.18 -10.22 0.35
N LEU A 11 -0.27 -9.24 -0.44
CA LEU A 11 -0.60 -9.39 -1.85
C LEU A 11 0.47 -8.76 -2.75
N PHE A 12 0.59 -9.28 -3.98
CA PHE A 12 1.53 -8.81 -5.01
C PHE A 12 3.00 -8.87 -4.57
N THR A 13 3.34 -9.85 -3.72
CA THR A 13 4.68 -9.97 -3.11
C THR A 13 5.75 -10.42 -4.10
N GLU A 14 5.33 -10.85 -5.29
CA GLU A 14 6.17 -11.14 -6.45
C GLU A 14 6.80 -9.87 -7.05
N LEU A 15 6.32 -8.69 -6.65
CA LEU A 15 6.81 -7.38 -7.09
C LEU A 15 7.50 -6.61 -5.95
N PRO A 16 8.44 -5.70 -6.28
CA PRO A 16 8.94 -4.68 -5.35
C PRO A 16 7.78 -3.86 -4.76
N PHE A 17 7.88 -3.45 -3.49
CA PHE A 17 6.79 -2.80 -2.74
C PHE A 17 6.15 -1.62 -3.48
N THR A 18 6.97 -0.74 -4.07
CA THR A 18 6.49 0.44 -4.81
C THR A 18 5.69 0.10 -6.07
N GLU A 19 5.96 -1.06 -6.69
CA GLU A 19 5.23 -1.52 -7.89
C GLU A 19 3.87 -2.14 -7.53
N ARG A 20 3.67 -2.56 -6.28
CA ARG A 20 2.41 -3.18 -5.82
C ARG A 20 1.22 -2.23 -5.86
N PHE A 21 1.45 -0.92 -5.80
CA PHE A 21 0.40 0.10 -5.91
C PHE A 21 -0.26 0.04 -7.30
N ALA A 22 0.54 -0.07 -8.37
CA ALA A 22 0.03 -0.21 -9.73
C ALA A 22 -0.65 -1.57 -9.93
N ALA A 23 -0.10 -2.64 -9.36
CA ALA A 23 -0.72 -3.97 -9.41
C ALA A 23 -2.10 -3.99 -8.72
N ALA A 24 -2.23 -3.38 -7.54
CA ALA A 24 -3.50 -3.27 -6.83
C ALA A 24 -4.54 -2.49 -7.64
N ARG A 25 -4.13 -1.37 -8.26
CA ARG A 25 -5.01 -0.61 -9.16
C ARG A 25 -5.42 -1.43 -10.38
N GLY A 26 -4.48 -2.13 -11.01
CA GLY A 26 -4.73 -3.01 -12.15
C GLY A 26 -5.70 -4.16 -11.84
N ALA A 27 -5.69 -4.64 -10.60
CA ALA A 27 -6.64 -5.64 -10.08
C ALA A 27 -8.02 -5.06 -9.68
N GLY A 28 -8.22 -3.74 -9.82
CA GLY A 28 -9.50 -3.07 -9.56
C GLY A 28 -9.69 -2.55 -8.15
N PHE A 29 -8.67 -2.59 -7.29
CA PHE A 29 -8.75 -1.97 -5.97
C PHE A 29 -8.68 -0.44 -6.07
N THR A 30 -9.36 0.22 -5.14
CA THR A 30 -9.31 1.68 -4.92
C THR A 30 -8.69 2.04 -3.58
N ASP A 31 -8.48 1.05 -2.72
CA ASP A 31 -8.07 1.22 -1.33
C ASP A 31 -6.95 0.22 -1.02
N VAL A 32 -5.91 0.69 -0.31
CA VAL A 32 -4.75 -0.11 0.07
C VAL A 32 -4.40 0.06 1.54
N GLU A 33 -3.78 -0.99 2.07
CA GLU A 33 -3.15 -1.01 3.38
C GLU A 33 -1.81 -1.75 3.30
N TYR A 34 -0.96 -1.54 4.28
CA TYR A 34 0.32 -2.24 4.45
C TYR A 34 0.83 -2.06 5.87
N LEU A 35 1.70 -2.93 6.34
CA LEU A 35 2.11 -2.94 7.75
C LEU A 35 3.02 -1.77 8.10
N PHE A 36 4.21 -1.68 7.51
CA PHE A 36 5.26 -0.76 7.96
C PHE A 36 5.89 0.01 6.78
N PRO A 37 5.53 1.28 6.57
CA PRO A 37 6.06 2.08 5.46
C PRO A 37 7.40 2.78 5.73
N TYR A 38 8.00 2.62 6.91
CA TYR A 38 9.03 3.51 7.44
C TYR A 38 10.38 3.50 6.70
N GLU A 39 10.58 2.56 5.77
CA GLU A 39 11.73 2.57 4.84
C GLU A 39 11.57 3.58 3.70
N TYR A 40 10.35 4.11 3.49
CA TYR A 40 10.03 5.01 2.39
C TYR A 40 9.64 6.40 2.92
N PRO A 41 10.10 7.49 2.27
CA PRO A 41 9.60 8.83 2.53
C PRO A 41 8.08 8.92 2.34
N ALA A 42 7.40 9.66 3.22
CA ALA A 42 5.95 9.82 3.15
C ALA A 42 5.49 10.44 1.82
N GLU A 43 6.27 11.37 1.27
CA GLU A 43 6.01 12.03 -0.01
C GLU A 43 6.03 11.02 -1.17
N GLN A 44 6.94 10.05 -1.15
CA GLN A 44 7.01 9.01 -2.16
C GLN A 44 5.74 8.14 -2.14
N LEU A 45 5.29 7.75 -0.94
CA LEU A 45 4.07 6.96 -0.80
C LEU A 45 2.82 7.75 -1.21
N ALA A 46 2.75 9.03 -0.85
CA ALA A 46 1.67 9.92 -1.28
C ALA A 46 1.61 10.05 -2.81
N GLN A 47 2.77 10.15 -3.48
CA GLN A 47 2.85 10.18 -4.94
C GLN A 47 2.39 8.86 -5.57
N LEU A 48 2.77 7.71 -5.00
CA LEU A 48 2.33 6.39 -5.49
C LEU A 48 0.82 6.21 -5.35
N LEU A 49 0.25 6.62 -4.21
CA LEU A 49 -1.19 6.61 -3.99
C LEU A 49 -1.92 7.49 -5.03
N ALA A 50 -1.44 8.73 -5.22
CA ALA A 50 -2.04 9.67 -6.15
C ALA A 50 -1.94 9.19 -7.61
N ALA A 51 -0.77 8.71 -8.03
CA ALA A 51 -0.53 8.21 -9.39
C ALA A 51 -1.41 7.01 -9.76
N ASN A 52 -1.81 6.21 -8.76
CA ASN A 52 -2.63 5.01 -8.96
C ASN A 52 -4.10 5.21 -8.56
N GLY A 53 -4.49 6.42 -8.12
CA GLY A 53 -5.85 6.69 -7.65
C GLY A 53 -6.27 5.82 -6.46
N LEU A 54 -5.32 5.50 -5.58
CA LEU A 54 -5.51 4.65 -4.41
C LEU A 54 -5.65 5.48 -3.14
N ARG A 55 -6.43 4.96 -2.18
CA ARG A 55 -6.60 5.55 -0.85
C ARG A 55 -5.89 4.68 0.19
N GLN A 56 -5.10 5.33 1.05
CA GLN A 56 -4.56 4.65 2.23
C GLN A 56 -5.66 4.43 3.25
N GLN A 57 -5.82 3.19 3.74
CA GLN A 57 -6.78 2.88 4.80
C GLN A 57 -6.10 2.58 6.14
N LEU A 58 -5.02 1.80 6.12
CA LEU A 58 -4.37 1.35 7.35
C LEU A 58 -2.88 1.16 7.15
N PHE A 59 -2.09 1.55 8.15
CA PHE A 59 -0.75 1.04 8.39
C PHE A 59 -0.46 1.07 9.90
N ASN A 60 0.58 0.37 10.32
CA ASN A 60 0.92 0.21 11.73
C ASN A 60 1.98 1.22 12.18
N LEU A 61 1.95 1.56 13.47
CA LEU A 61 3.07 2.24 14.15
C LEU A 61 4.37 1.40 14.09
N PRO A 62 5.56 1.99 14.31
CA PRO A 62 6.82 1.26 14.30
C PRO A 62 6.76 0.03 15.23
N ALA A 63 7.22 -1.12 14.74
CA ALA A 63 7.16 -2.39 15.48
C ALA A 63 8.18 -2.49 16.63
N GLY A 64 9.18 -1.60 16.65
CA GLY A 64 10.31 -1.67 17.56
C GLY A 64 11.29 -2.80 17.21
N ASP A 65 12.32 -2.94 18.03
CA ASP A 65 13.27 -4.05 18.05
C ASP A 65 13.42 -4.43 19.54
N TRP A 66 12.94 -5.62 19.92
CA TRP A 66 12.72 -6.03 21.32
C TRP A 66 13.47 -7.32 21.67
#